data_AF-A0A2N6NVD8-F1
#
_entry.id   AF-A0A2N6NVD8-F1
#
_cell.length_a   1.000
_cell.length_b   1.000
_cell.length_c   1.000
_cell.angle_alpha   90.00
_cell.angle_beta   90.00
_cell.angle_gamma   90.00
#
_symmetry.space_group_name_H-M   'P 1'
#
loop_
_entity.id
_entity.type
_entity.pdbx_description
1 polymer ?
#
loop_
_entity_poly.entity_id
_entity_poly.type
_entity_poly.pdbx_seq_one_letter_code
_entity_poly.pdbx_strand_id
1 'polypeptide(L)'
;MTDDDLDAYYRHVASFLETKNTNPVTAFFPIEPEPVPDPVRADPTPEEVDDMARTVLQSAMGMPNTEVPNQYTYEAYRQVDDLPPMAKCFYSAISSAAEVSLDTTVRAVYMLEQAIVAWQKAEGNK
;
A
#
# COMPACT_ATOMS: atom_id res chain seq x y z
N MET A 1 28.00 -20.74 13.23
CA MET A 1 28.22 -20.13 11.92
C MET A 1 29.27 -19.07 12.13
N THR A 2 30.49 -19.30 11.66
CA THR A 2 31.61 -18.36 11.81
C THR A 2 31.69 -17.46 10.58
N ASP A 3 32.32 -16.28 10.70
CA ASP A 3 32.43 -15.33 9.58
C ASP A 3 33.13 -15.95 8.36
N ASP A 4 34.05 -16.90 8.58
CA ASP A 4 34.69 -17.67 7.50
C ASP A 4 33.72 -18.57 6.72
N ASP A 5 32.69 -19.13 7.37
CA ASP A 5 31.66 -19.93 6.68
C ASP A 5 30.80 -19.05 5.78
N LEU A 6 30.55 -17.81 6.22
CA LEU A 6 29.75 -16.83 5.50
C LEU A 6 30.50 -16.30 4.28
N ASP A 7 31.79 -16.00 4.42
CA ASP A 7 32.66 -15.62 3.31
C ASP A 7 32.85 -16.74 2.29
N ALA A 8 32.91 -18.00 2.74
CA ALA A 8 32.94 -19.16 1.85
C ALA A 8 31.63 -19.31 1.05
N TYR A 9 30.49 -19.08 1.71
CA TYR A 9 29.18 -19.06 1.04
C TYR A 9 29.09 -17.94 -0.01
N TYR A 10 29.52 -16.71 0.31
CA TYR A 10 29.50 -15.61 -0.64
C TYR A 10 30.41 -15.85 -1.85
N ARG A 11 31.60 -16.43 -1.66
CA ARG A 11 32.46 -16.83 -2.80
C ARG A 11 31.82 -17.92 -3.66
N HIS A 12 31.14 -18.89 -3.04
CA HIS A 12 30.43 -19.94 -3.75
C HIS A 12 29.28 -19.37 -4.60
N VAL A 13 28.46 -18.48 -4.05
CA VAL A 13 27.35 -17.82 -4.77
C VAL A 13 27.88 -16.94 -5.92
N ALA A 14 28.95 -16.19 -5.69
CA ALA A 14 29.59 -15.36 -6.72
C ALA A 14 30.07 -16.18 -7.92
N SER A 15 30.56 -17.41 -7.70
CA SER A 15 31.04 -18.29 -8.78
C SER A 15 29.94 -18.71 -9.77
N PHE A 16 28.67 -18.75 -9.35
CA PHE A 16 27.55 -19.06 -10.24
C PHE A 16 27.07 -17.85 -11.04
N LEU A 17 27.28 -16.63 -10.53
CA LEU A 17 26.88 -15.39 -11.20
C LEU A 17 27.80 -15.03 -12.37
N GLU A 18 29.08 -15.42 -12.29
CA GLU A 18 30.07 -15.13 -13.34
C GLU A 18 29.95 -16.09 -14.54
N THR A 19 29.27 -17.23 -14.36
CA THR A 19 29.05 -18.21 -15.42
C THR A 19 27.87 -17.78 -16.31
N LYS A 20 28.13 -16.85 -17.24
CA LYS A 20 27.18 -16.57 -18.33
C LYS A 20 26.85 -17.87 -19.04
N ASN A 21 25.57 -18.20 -19.08
CA ASN A 21 25.03 -19.40 -19.70
C ASN A 21 25.39 -19.44 -21.20
N THR A 22 26.45 -20.16 -21.55
CA THR A 22 26.95 -20.40 -22.92
C THR A 22 26.22 -21.54 -23.61
N ASN A 23 25.00 -21.88 -23.19
CA ASN A 23 24.21 -22.90 -23.84
C ASN A 23 23.56 -22.34 -25.11
N PRO A 24 23.81 -22.91 -26.31
CA PRO A 24 23.22 -22.43 -27.56
C PRO A 24 21.68 -22.51 -27.59
N VAL A 25 21.07 -23.25 -26.65
CA VAL A 25 19.62 -23.34 -26.49
C VAL A 25 19.01 -22.03 -25.96
N THR A 26 19.75 -21.21 -25.21
CA THR A 26 19.23 -19.94 -24.67
C THR A 26 18.97 -18.89 -25.75
N ALA A 27 19.56 -19.03 -26.94
CA ALA A 27 19.29 -18.17 -28.09
C ALA A 27 17.89 -18.38 -28.70
N PHE A 28 17.20 -19.48 -28.38
CA PHE A 28 15.83 -19.77 -28.83
C PHE A 28 14.76 -19.21 -27.88
N PHE A 29 15.15 -18.72 -26.71
CA PHE A 29 14.22 -18.09 -25.77
C PHE A 29 14.30 -16.57 -25.95
N PRO A 30 13.16 -15.87 -25.99
CA PRO A 30 13.15 -14.41 -26.02
C PRO A 30 13.91 -13.89 -24.81
N ILE A 31 14.92 -13.07 -25.06
CA ILE A 31 15.61 -12.33 -23.99
C ILE A 31 14.60 -11.33 -23.45
N GLU A 32 14.25 -11.47 -22.17
CA GLU A 32 13.42 -10.47 -21.49
C GLU A 32 14.13 -9.12 -21.62
N PRO A 33 13.50 -8.10 -22.24
CA PRO A 33 14.12 -6.80 -22.39
C PRO A 33 14.51 -6.30 -21.00
N GLU A 34 15.74 -5.80 -20.86
CA GLU A 34 16.20 -5.20 -19.61
C GLU A 34 15.11 -4.26 -19.10
N PRO A 35 14.71 -4.37 -17.82
CA PRO A 35 13.68 -3.51 -17.26
C PRO A 35 14.13 -2.09 -17.52
N VAL A 36 13.37 -1.37 -18.34
CA VAL A 36 13.58 0.06 -18.56
C VAL A 36 13.60 0.66 -17.16
N PRO A 37 14.67 1.34 -16.73
CA PRO A 37 14.69 1.99 -15.44
C PRO A 37 13.44 2.85 -15.38
N ASP A 38 12.57 2.59 -14.40
CA ASP A 38 11.36 3.38 -14.23
C ASP A 38 11.77 4.85 -14.30
N PRO A 39 11.09 5.68 -15.10
CA PRO A 39 11.44 7.08 -15.21
C PRO A 39 11.48 7.62 -13.78
N VAL A 40 12.65 8.10 -13.37
CA VAL A 40 12.87 8.68 -12.05
C VAL A 40 11.91 9.85 -11.94
N ARG A 41 10.72 9.59 -11.38
CA ARG A 41 9.79 10.64 -11.04
C ARG A 41 10.49 11.44 -9.96
N ALA A 42 10.71 12.73 -10.23
CA ALA A 42 11.19 13.63 -9.20
C ALA A 42 10.24 13.51 -8.00
N ASP A 43 10.82 13.32 -6.81
CA ASP A 43 10.03 13.34 -5.60
C ASP A 43 9.31 14.70 -5.53
N PRO A 44 8.00 14.70 -5.24
CA PRO A 44 7.22 15.93 -5.18
C PRO A 44 7.82 16.84 -4.11
N THR A 45 7.88 18.12 -4.41
CA THR A 45 8.33 19.13 -3.45
C THR A 45 7.39 19.18 -2.24
N PRO A 46 7.86 19.64 -1.07
CA PRO A 46 7.01 19.76 0.12
C PRO A 46 5.75 20.62 -0.11
N GLU A 47 5.87 21.62 -0.98
CA GLU A 47 4.78 22.54 -1.36
C GLU A 47 3.73 21.84 -2.23
N GLU A 48 4.16 21.03 -3.20
CA GLU A 48 3.25 20.22 -4.02
C GLU A 48 2.50 19.18 -3.19
N VAL A 49 3.15 18.62 -2.16
CA VAL A 49 2.50 17.70 -1.21
C VAL A 49 1.46 18.44 -0.36
N ASP A 50 1.75 19.66 0.12
CA ASP A 50 0.78 20.47 0.87
C ASP A 50 -0.43 20.86 0.04
N ASP A 51 -0.23 21.28 -1.21
CA ASP A 51 -1.31 21.64 -2.13
C ASP A 51 -2.19 20.43 -2.49
N MET A 52 -1.56 19.27 -2.71
CA MET A 52 -2.27 18.01 -2.91
C MET A 52 -3.07 17.61 -1.67
N ALA A 53 -2.46 17.68 -0.48
CA ALA A 53 -3.14 17.39 0.78
C ALA A 53 -4.32 18.33 0.99
N ARG A 54 -4.14 19.63 0.74
CA ARG A 54 -5.20 20.65 0.84
C ARG A 54 -6.36 20.37 -0.11
N THR A 55 -6.07 19.97 -1.34
CA THR A 55 -7.08 19.64 -2.35
C THR A 55 -7.90 18.41 -1.94
N VAL A 56 -7.22 17.37 -1.43
CA VAL A 56 -7.86 16.16 -0.91
C VAL A 56 -8.71 16.46 0.33
N LEU A 57 -8.21 17.29 1.25
CA LEU A 57 -8.95 17.67 2.46
C LEU A 57 -10.16 18.56 2.15
N GLN A 58 -10.04 19.50 1.21
CA GLN A 58 -11.15 20.36 0.79
C GLN A 58 -12.28 19.56 0.13
N SER A 59 -11.93 18.56 -0.69
CA SER A 59 -12.90 17.66 -1.32
C SER A 59 -13.55 16.72 -0.31
N ALA A 60 -12.81 16.24 0.70
CA ALA A 60 -13.37 15.42 1.78
C ALA A 60 -14.33 16.20 2.69
N MET A 61 -14.13 17.51 2.85
CA MET A 61 -14.96 18.38 3.69
C MET A 61 -16.23 18.89 2.99
N GLY A 62 -16.44 18.59 1.70
CA GLY A 62 -17.64 19.03 0.95
C GLY A 62 -17.77 20.55 0.83
N MET A 63 -16.65 21.27 0.72
CA MET A 63 -16.63 22.72 0.59
C MET A 63 -17.32 23.18 -0.72
N PRO A 64 -18.05 24.32 -0.71
CA PRO A 64 -18.73 24.82 -1.90
C PRO A 64 -17.69 25.10 -3.01
N ASN A 65 -17.90 24.51 -4.20
CA ASN A 65 -17.02 24.42 -5.39
C ASN A 65 -16.17 23.16 -5.54
N THR A 66 -16.27 22.18 -4.64
CA THR A 66 -15.79 20.83 -4.95
C THR A 66 -16.96 19.99 -5.47
N GLU A 67 -16.93 19.66 -6.77
CA GLU A 67 -17.77 18.58 -7.31
C GLU A 67 -17.26 17.28 -6.71
N VAL A 68 -17.66 17.00 -5.47
CA VAL A 68 -17.46 15.70 -4.85
C VAL A 68 -18.24 14.73 -5.74
N PRO A 69 -17.61 13.69 -6.32
CA PRO A 69 -18.36 12.65 -7.00
C PRO A 69 -19.25 12.00 -5.94
N ASN A 70 -20.50 12.46 -5.90
CA ASN A 70 -21.50 12.12 -4.87
C ASN A 70 -22.02 10.68 -5.05
N GLN A 71 -21.19 9.80 -5.60
CA GLN A 71 -21.54 8.49 -6.12
C GLN A 71 -20.67 7.37 -5.54
N TYR A 72 -19.75 7.66 -4.62
CA TYR A 72 -19.12 6.63 -3.83
C TYR A 72 -19.91 6.46 -2.55
N THR A 73 -20.90 5.57 -2.58
CA THR A 73 -21.54 5.06 -1.38
C THR A 73 -20.49 4.20 -0.67
N TYR A 74 -19.75 4.79 0.27
CA TYR A 74 -18.77 4.06 1.05
C TYR A 74 -19.53 3.08 1.97
N GLU A 75 -19.35 1.78 1.73
CA GLU A 75 -19.84 0.74 2.62
C GLU A 75 -18.75 0.36 3.62
N ALA A 76 -19.04 0.57 4.90
CA ALA A 76 -18.16 0.21 5.99
C ALA A 76 -17.99 -1.31 6.12
N TYR A 77 -16.75 -1.77 6.28
CA TYR A 77 -16.44 -3.19 6.49
C TYR A 77 -16.86 -3.62 7.91
N ARG A 78 -17.77 -4.58 8.02
CA ARG A 78 -18.26 -5.06 9.32
C ARG A 78 -17.46 -6.25 9.84
N GLN A 79 -17.01 -7.09 8.91
CA GLN A 79 -16.29 -8.32 9.18
C GLN A 79 -15.11 -8.48 8.24
N VAL A 80 -14.19 -9.38 8.60
CA VAL A 80 -12.97 -9.62 7.82
C VAL A 80 -13.26 -10.06 6.37
N ASP A 81 -14.38 -10.76 6.17
CA ASP A 81 -14.82 -11.27 4.87
C ASP A 81 -15.32 -10.15 3.93
N ASP A 82 -15.69 -8.99 4.49
CA ASP A 82 -16.12 -7.83 3.71
C ASP A 82 -14.93 -7.07 3.12
N LEU A 83 -13.69 -7.36 3.55
CA LEU A 83 -12.52 -6.61 3.09
C LEU A 83 -12.11 -7.04 1.67
N PRO A 84 -12.04 -6.10 0.71
CA PRO A 84 -11.43 -6.37 -0.58
C PRO A 84 -9.93 -6.70 -0.40
N PRO A 85 -9.33 -7.43 -1.36
CA PRO A 85 -7.95 -7.92 -1.24
C PRO A 85 -6.93 -6.83 -0.86
N MET A 86 -7.06 -5.64 -1.45
CA MET A 86 -6.18 -4.50 -1.17
C MET A 86 -6.34 -3.99 0.28
N ALA A 87 -7.58 -3.86 0.77
CA ALA A 87 -7.84 -3.42 2.13
C ALA A 87 -7.38 -4.47 3.15
N LYS A 88 -7.52 -5.76 2.83
CA LYS A 88 -7.05 -6.85 3.68
C LYS A 88 -5.55 -6.78 3.93
N CYS A 89 -4.74 -6.46 2.91
CA CYS A 89 -3.30 -6.23 3.08
C CYS A 89 -3.03 -5.09 4.07
N PHE A 90 -3.71 -3.96 3.91
CA PHE A 90 -3.55 -2.79 4.77
C PHE A 90 -3.96 -3.07 6.23
N TYR A 91 -5.14 -3.63 6.45
CA TYR A 91 -5.62 -3.97 7.79
C TYR A 91 -4.74 -5.04 8.45
N SER A 92 -4.20 -5.99 7.69
CA SER A 92 -3.27 -7.00 8.22
C SER A 92 -1.95 -6.37 8.67
N ALA A 93 -1.42 -5.40 7.92
CA ALA A 93 -0.22 -4.65 8.31
C ALA A 93 -0.46 -3.86 9.62
N ILE A 94 -1.60 -3.16 9.73
CA ILE A 94 -1.96 -2.43 10.96
C ILE A 94 -2.12 -3.37 12.13
N SER A 95 -2.86 -4.48 11.94
CA SER A 95 -3.10 -5.47 12.98
C SER A 95 -1.79 -6.05 13.48
N SER A 96 -0.84 -6.31 12.58
CA SER A 96 0.49 -6.81 12.94
C SER A 96 1.31 -5.76 13.70
N ALA A 97 1.29 -4.50 13.26
CA ALA A 97 2.00 -3.41 13.93
C ALA A 97 1.43 -3.08 15.32
N ALA A 98 0.13 -3.25 15.51
CA ALA A 98 -0.58 -3.02 16.76
C ALA A 98 -0.68 -4.29 17.65
N GLU A 99 -0.10 -5.40 17.21
CA GLU A 99 -0.12 -6.70 17.92
C GLU A 99 -1.54 -7.18 18.31
N VAL A 100 -2.53 -6.89 17.46
CA VAL A 100 -3.93 -7.28 17.66
C VAL A 100 -4.42 -8.17 16.53
N SER A 101 -5.49 -8.91 16.77
CA SER A 101 -6.09 -9.75 15.72
C SER A 101 -6.74 -8.90 14.63
N LEU A 102 -6.74 -9.41 13.39
CA LEU A 102 -7.39 -8.75 12.25
C LEU A 102 -8.88 -8.50 12.51
N ASP A 103 -9.59 -9.43 13.15
CA ASP A 103 -11.01 -9.25 13.54
C ASP A 103 -11.18 -8.06 14.49
N THR A 104 -10.29 -7.95 15.48
CA THR A 104 -10.31 -6.83 16.45
C THR A 104 -10.09 -5.50 15.75
N THR A 105 -9.14 -5.42 14.82
CA THR A 105 -8.85 -4.20 14.07
C THR A 105 -10.04 -3.77 13.21
N VAL A 106 -10.62 -4.70 12.44
CA VAL A 106 -11.79 -4.42 11.59
C VAL A 106 -12.96 -3.94 12.43
N ARG A 107 -13.25 -4.61 13.55
CA ARG A 107 -14.30 -4.22 14.48
C ARG A 107 -14.06 -2.84 15.09
N ALA A 108 -12.83 -2.54 15.49
CA ALA A 108 -12.47 -1.26 16.09
C ALA A 108 -12.67 -0.11 15.09
N VAL A 109 -12.23 -0.27 13.84
CA VAL A 109 -12.44 0.73 12.79
C VAL A 109 -13.92 0.92 12.51
N TYR A 110 -14.69 -0.16 12.37
CA TYR A 110 -16.14 -0.07 12.17
C TYR A 110 -16.83 0.71 13.30
N MET A 111 -16.47 0.45 14.56
CA MET A 111 -17.02 1.17 15.71
C MET A 111 -16.69 2.67 15.67
N LEU A 112 -15.47 3.04 15.26
CA LEU A 112 -15.07 4.42 15.09
C LEU A 112 -15.86 5.12 13.98
N GLU A 113 -16.05 4.46 12.84
CA GLU A 113 -16.87 4.99 11.74
C GLU A 113 -18.31 5.24 12.19
N GLN A 114 -18.92 4.30 12.92
CA GLN A 114 -20.27 4.49 13.47
C GLN A 114 -20.33 5.68 14.46
N ALA A 115 -19.30 5.86 15.28
CA ALA A 115 -19.23 6.99 16.21
C ALA A 115 -19.15 8.33 15.46
N ILE A 116 -18.37 8.41 14.39
CA ILE A 116 -18.26 9.60 13.53
C ILE A 116 -19.61 9.91 12.87
N VAL A 117 -20.28 8.90 12.30
CA VAL A 117 -21.60 9.07 11.68
C VAL A 117 -22.64 9.53 12.70
N ALA A 118 -22.63 8.97 13.91
CA ALA A 118 -23.53 9.38 14.98
C ALA A 118 -23.28 10.84 15.40
N TRP A 119 -22.01 11.24 15.50
CA TRP A 119 -21.63 12.62 15.79
C TRP A 119 -22.08 13.59 14.70
N GLN A 120 -21.83 13.29 13.42
CA GLN A 120 -22.27 14.12 12.29
C GLN A 120 -23.79 14.33 12.27
N LYS A 121 -24.56 13.28 12.55
CA LYS A 121 -26.02 13.36 12.65
C LYS A 121 -26.49 14.25 13.80
N ALA A 122 -25.76 14.26 14.92
CA ALA A 122 -26.07 15.12 16.06
C ALA A 122 -25.70 16.59 15.81
N GLU A 123 -24.63 16.85 15.05
CA GLU A 123 -24.19 18.20 14.68
C GLU A 123 -25.15 18.85 13.66
N GLY A 124 -25.61 18.10 12.65
CA GLY A 124 -26.50 18.60 11.59
C GLY A 124 -27.96 18.80 12.00
N ASN A 125 -28.33 18.46 13.24
CA ASN A 125 -29.70 18.60 13.78
C ASN A 125 -29.82 19.75 14.80
N LYS A 126 -28.81 20.63 14.86
CA LYS A 126 -28.78 21.90 15.60
C LYS A 126 -28.99 23.06 14.65
#